data_AF-A0A2X0I8P9-F1
#
_entry.id   AF-A0A2X0I8P9-F1
#
_cell.length_a   1.000
_cell.length_b   1.000
_cell.length_c   1.000
_cell.angle_alpha   90.00
_cell.angle_beta   90.00
_cell.angle_gamma   90.00
#
_symmetry.space_group_name_H-M   'P 1'
#
loop_
_entity.id
_entity.type
_entity.pdbx_description
1 polymer ?
#
loop_
_entity_poly.entity_id
_entity_poly.type
_entity_poly.pdbx_seq_one_letter_code
_entity_poly.pdbx_strand_id
1 'polypeptide(L)' 'MSTTGPHRPAQPVYVAALNPHDPHRQTRVQPPSGTPVWRGTANAAELLAFVAEIRPDLDLQAHPDLIHWIGDPWTWPGA' A
#
# COMPACT_ATOMS: atom_id res chain seq x y z
N MET A 1 -14.23 0.56 -27.89
CA MET A 1 -12.92 0.02 -28.27
C MET A 1 -12.22 -0.42 -27.00
N SER A 2 -11.95 -1.71 -26.89
CA SER A 2 -11.40 -2.37 -25.71
C SER A 2 -9.88 -2.29 -25.71
N THR A 3 -9.28 -1.88 -24.61
CA THR A 3 -7.88 -2.18 -24.27
C THR A 3 -7.86 -2.84 -22.90
N THR A 4 -8.05 -4.16 -22.93
CA THR A 4 -7.81 -5.06 -21.80
C THR A 4 -6.31 -5.14 -21.55
N GLY A 5 -5.78 -4.24 -20.72
CA GLY A 5 -4.51 -4.50 -20.03
C GLY A 5 -4.72 -5.66 -19.04
N PRO A 6 -3.70 -6.49 -18.75
CA PRO A 6 -3.84 -7.56 -17.77
C PRO A 6 -4.26 -6.94 -16.44
N HIS A 7 -5.53 -7.11 -16.08
CA HIS A 7 -6.09 -6.66 -14.82
C HIS A 7 -5.48 -7.57 -13.76
N ARG A 8 -4.25 -7.26 -13.33
CA ARG A 8 -3.78 -7.68 -12.01
C ARG A 8 -4.94 -7.33 -11.07
N PRO A 9 -5.44 -8.24 -10.22
CA PRO A 9 -6.41 -7.86 -9.21
C PRO A 9 -5.88 -6.58 -8.57
N ALA A 10 -6.69 -5.51 -8.58
CA ALA A 10 -6.24 -4.22 -8.08
C ALA A 10 -5.90 -4.41 -6.60
N GLN A 11 -4.61 -4.58 -6.32
CA GLN A 11 -4.13 -4.79 -4.97
C GLN A 11 -4.58 -3.58 -4.17
N PRO A 12 -5.34 -3.77 -3.07
CA PRO A 12 -5.97 -2.64 -2.39
C PRO A 12 -4.93 -1.69 -1.78
N VAL A 13 -3.71 -2.18 -1.57
CA VAL A 13 -2.62 -1.43 -0.95
C VAL A 13 -1.39 -1.47 -1.84
N TYR A 14 -0.84 -0.31 -2.18
CA TYR A 14 0.42 -0.17 -2.89
C TYR A 14 1.43 0.54 -2.01
N VAL A 15 2.66 0.04 -1.96
CA VAL A 15 3.74 0.61 -1.15
C VAL A 15 4.99 0.77 -2.00
N ALA A 16 5.51 2.00 -2.09
CA ALA A 16 6.69 2.35 -2.87
C ALA A 16 7.68 3.20 -2.06
N ALA A 17 8.96 3.11 -2.38
CA ALA A 17 9.94 4.09 -1.89
C ALA A 17 9.72 5.41 -2.64
N LEU A 18 9.42 6.49 -1.92
CA LEU A 18 9.21 7.81 -2.52
C LEU A 18 10.54 8.44 -2.92
N ASN A 19 11.56 8.25 -2.09
CA ASN A 19 12.90 8.80 -2.23
C ASN A 19 13.87 7.91 -1.42
N PRO A 20 15.03 7.51 -1.97
CA PRO A 20 16.03 6.72 -1.23
C PRO A 20 16.54 7.38 0.06
N HIS A 21 16.39 8.70 0.17
CA HIS A 21 16.81 9.49 1.33
C HIS A 21 15.68 9.82 2.31
N ASP A 22 14.44 9.44 1.99
CA ASP A 22 13.28 9.66 2.87
C ASP A 22 13.03 8.38 3.68
N PRO A 23 12.94 8.45 5.02
CA PRO A 23 12.65 7.27 5.84
C PRO A 23 11.22 6.72 5.61
N HIS A 24 10.36 7.44 4.90
CA HIS A 24 8.99 7.03 4.64
C HIS A 24 8.83 6.28 3.31
N ARG A 25 7.90 5.33 3.32
CA ARG A 25 7.33 4.75 2.10
C ARG A 25 6.05 5.47 1.73
N GLN A 26 5.88 5.76 0.45
CA GLN A 26 4.61 6.22 -0.07
C GLN A 26 3.64 5.04 -0.15
N THR A 27 2.54 5.15 0.59
CA THR A 27 1.48 4.15 0.63
C THR A 27 0.23 4.70 -0.05
N ARG A 28 -0.37 3.92 -0.94
CA ARG A 28 -1.71 4.15 -1.50
C ARG A 28 -2.66 3.09 -1.02
N VAL A 29 -3.78 3.48 -0.44
CA VAL A 29 -4.87 2.57 -0.07
C VAL A 29 -6.11 2.90 -0.88
N GLN A 30 -6.71 1.88 -1.49
CA GLN A 30 -7.93 1.97 -2.28
C GLN A 30 -9.15 1.60 -1.40
N PRO A 31 -9.97 2.58 -0.96
CA PRO A 31 -11.23 2.29 -0.28
C PRO A 31 -12.24 1.64 -1.24
N PRO A 32 -13.27 0.94 -0.72
CA PRO A 32 -14.31 0.35 -1.54
C PRO A 32 -15.16 1.42 -2.24
N SER A 33 -15.21 2.63 -1.65
CA SER A 33 -15.91 3.80 -2.18
C SER A 33 -15.23 4.46 -3.39
N GLY A 34 -13.99 4.08 -3.72
CA GLY A 34 -13.41 4.32 -5.04
C GLY A 34 -12.28 5.35 -5.16
N THR A 35 -12.15 6.35 -4.28
CA THR A 35 -11.04 7.31 -4.40
C THR A 35 -9.83 6.85 -3.58
N PRO A 36 -8.68 6.51 -4.21
CA PRO A 36 -7.50 6.11 -3.47
C PRO A 36 -6.92 7.25 -2.62
N VAL A 37 -6.46 6.90 -1.42
CA VAL A 37 -5.82 7.81 -0.47
C VAL A 37 -4.33 7.52 -0.41
N TRP A 38 -3.51 8.56 -0.43
CA TRP A 38 -2.06 8.47 -0.37
C TRP A 38 -1.53 9.04 0.96
N ARG A 39 -0.60 8.33 1.61
CA ARG A 39 0.06 8.77 2.85
C ARG A 39 1.48 8.19 2.94
N GLY A 40 2.41 8.94 3.53
CA GLY A 40 3.72 8.41 3.92
C GLY A 40 3.62 7.55 5.17
N THR A 41 4.32 6.41 5.20
CA THR A 41 4.40 5.51 6.36
C THR A 41 5.86 5.21 6.67
N ALA A 42 6.29 5.45 7.90
CA ALA A 42 7.68 5.28 8.34
C ALA A 42 8.02 3.86 8.79
N ASN A 43 7.01 3.04 9.08
CA ASN A 43 7.17 1.68 9.60
C ASN A 43 5.89 0.84 9.38
N ALA A 44 5.96 -0.44 9.76
CA ALA A 44 4.84 -1.38 9.62
C ALA A 44 3.62 -0.99 10.44
N ALA A 45 3.80 -0.46 11.65
CA ALA A 45 2.68 -0.07 12.51
C ALA A 45 1.88 1.08 11.89
N GLU A 46 2.55 2.08 11.32
CA GLU A 46 1.91 3.18 10.60
C GLU A 46 1.18 2.72 9.33
N LEU A 47 1.77 1.78 8.59
CA LEU A 47 1.11 1.17 7.42
C LEU A 47 -0.18 0.48 7.82
N LEU A 48 -0.14 -0.37 8.86
CA LEU A 48 -1.30 -1.11 9.34
C LEU A 48 -2.38 -0.17 9.89
N ALA A 49 -1.99 0.86 10.65
CA ALA A 49 -2.92 1.86 11.16
C ALA A 49 -3.60 2.64 10.02
N PHE A 50 -2.82 3.07 9.02
CA PHE A 50 -3.36 3.77 7.85
C PHE A 50 -4.32 2.88 7.05
N VAL A 51 -4.02 1.60 6.89
CA VAL A 51 -4.90 0.70 6.16
C VAL A 51 -6.18 0.40 6.96
N ALA A 52 -6.08 0.18 8.27
CA ALA A 52 -7.25 0.00 9.12
C ALA A 52 -8.18 1.23 9.12
N GLU A 53 -7.64 2.43 8.97
CA GLU A 53 -8.42 3.68 8.83
C GLU A 53 -9.23 3.71 7.53
N ILE A 54 -8.65 3.29 6.40
CA ILE A 54 -9.28 3.41 5.07
C ILE A 54 -10.05 2.15 4.65
N ARG A 55 -9.62 0.99 5.12
CA ARG A 55 -10.15 -0.35 4.83
C ARG A 55 -10.27 -1.17 6.13
N PRO A 56 -11.17 -0.81 7.04
CA PRO A 56 -11.40 -1.58 8.28
C PRO A 56 -11.92 -3.00 8.00
N ASP A 57 -12.42 -3.25 6.78
CA ASP A 57 -12.82 -4.56 6.28
C ASP A 57 -11.64 -5.45 5.86
N LEU A 58 -10.42 -4.92 5.83
CA LEU A 58 -9.22 -5.59 5.34
C LEU A 58 -8.22 -5.87 6.47
N ASP A 59 -8.01 -7.16 6.76
CA ASP A 59 -6.90 -7.59 7.61
C ASP A 59 -5.65 -7.85 6.77
N LEU A 60 -4.74 -6.87 6.75
CA LEU A 60 -3.47 -7.00 6.03
C LEU A 60 -2.49 -7.99 6.66
N GLN A 61 -2.59 -8.26 7.96
CA GLN A 61 -1.68 -9.21 8.60
C GLN A 61 -2.06 -10.64 8.20
N ALA A 62 -3.36 -10.93 8.11
CA ALA A 62 -3.86 -12.21 7.60
C ALA A 62 -3.64 -12.37 6.08
N HIS A 63 -3.61 -11.26 5.33
CA HIS A 63 -3.54 -11.25 3.87
C HIS A 63 -2.42 -10.34 3.31
N PRO A 64 -1.14 -10.66 3.57
CA PRO A 64 -0.02 -9.82 3.13
C PRO A 64 0.14 -9.78 1.59
N ASP A 65 -0.43 -10.74 0.87
CA ASP A 65 -0.46 -10.81 -0.60
C ASP A 65 -1.28 -9.68 -1.26
N LEU A 66 -2.16 -9.05 -0.49
CA LEU A 66 -2.96 -7.91 -0.92
C LEU A 66 -2.16 -6.60 -1.00
N ILE A 67 -0.90 -6.62 -0.57
CA ILE A 67 0.02 -5.50 -0.67
C ILE A 67 0.87 -5.65 -1.94
N HIS A 68 0.81 -4.63 -2.80
CA HIS A 68 1.79 -4.47 -3.88
C HIS A 68 3.03 -3.75 -3.37
N TRP A 69 4.10 -4.48 -3.15
CA TRP A 69 5.40 -3.91 -2.81
C TRP A 69 6.19 -3.53 -4.07
N ILE A 70 6.70 -2.31 -4.09
CA ILE A 70 7.75 -1.87 -5.01
C ILE A 70 9.06 -1.77 -4.21
N GLY A 71 10.04 -2.61 -4.56
CA GLY A 71 11.26 -2.84 -3.78
C GLY A 71 11.10 -3.93 -2.73
N ASP A 72 11.95 -3.94 -1.70
CA ASP A 72 11.94 -4.97 -0.66
C ASP A 72 10.68 -4.89 0.21
N PRO A 73 9.92 -5.99 0.37
CA PRO A 73 8.76 -6.04 1.23
C PRO A 73 9.11 -5.78 2.69
N TRP A 74 8.21 -5.10 3.41
CA TRP A 74 8.29 -4.91 4.87
C TRP A 74 9.60 -4.28 5.38
N THR A 75 10.34 -3.60 4.51
CA THR A 75 11.62 -2.99 4.83
C THR A 75 11.51 -1.50 4.62
N TRP A 76 11.82 -0.66 5.60
CA TRP A 76 11.78 0.80 5.44
C TRP A 76 13.18 1.37 5.19
N PRO A 77 13.33 2.40 4.35
CA PRO A 77 14.60 3.08 4.18
C PRO A 77 15.07 3.67 5.52
N GLY A 78 16.32 3.45 5.91
CA GLY A 78 16.91 4.07 7.10
C GLY A 78 16.50 3.49 8.45
N ALA A 79 15.79 2.36 8.49
CA ALA A 79 15.52 1.58 9.69
C ALA A 79 16.68 0.63 10.06
#